data_AF-R9L6A0-F1
#
_entry.id   AF-R9L6A0-F1
#
_cell.length_a   1.000
_cell.length_b   1.000
_cell.length_c   1.000
_cell.angle_alpha   90.00
_cell.angle_beta   90.00
_cell.angle_gamma   90.00
#
_symmetry.space_group_name_H-M   'P 1'
#
loop_
_entity.id
_entity.type
_entity.pdbx_description
1 polymer ?
#
loop_
_entity_poly.entity_id
_entity_poly.type
_entity_poly.pdbx_seq_one_letter_code
_entity_poly.pdbx_strand_id
1 'polypeptide(L)'
;MIDKYLISTCLFIIDEFNERFESKTLDELKLFADINFCEADLVVRLGYPFRQMASFNMQGTARDIVVPKKDFIIEVKYLRNFLSNSNIKKRANKIVWEEAFQKDYDWLINEIISGHKGKRAFVIGWFNAVERFSQLMQLGEGQGQYPKINQERLRLFPFLTHKADSDRTKDIFYKYEQAFIEKPISIRGYQEEVTCIFLGKPDDKFHFALYY
;
A
#
# COMPACT_ATOMS: atom_id res chain seq x y z
N MET A 1 -10.14 -5.05 17.57
CA MET A 1 -9.01 -4.32 16.98
C MET A 1 -9.30 -4.15 15.48
N ILE A 2 -8.79 -3.07 14.88
CA ILE A 2 -9.13 -2.65 13.51
C ILE A 2 -8.65 -3.64 12.43
N ASP A 3 -7.52 -4.28 12.70
CA ASP A 3 -6.87 -5.34 11.93
C ASP A 3 -7.83 -6.43 11.44
N LYS A 4 -8.65 -7.03 12.32
CA LYS A 4 -9.53 -8.15 11.94
C LYS A 4 -10.54 -7.76 10.86
N TYR A 5 -11.07 -6.53 10.95
CA TYR A 5 -11.99 -5.99 9.95
C TYR A 5 -11.25 -5.77 8.64
N LEU A 6 -10.09 -5.10 8.70
CA LEU A 6 -9.32 -4.75 7.51
C LEU A 6 -8.77 -5.99 6.80
N ILE A 7 -8.15 -6.94 7.51
CA ILE A 7 -7.61 -8.16 6.93
C ILE A 7 -8.71 -8.93 6.19
N SER A 8 -9.85 -9.18 6.85
CA SER A 8 -10.96 -9.89 6.21
C SER A 8 -11.46 -9.15 4.96
N THR A 9 -11.56 -7.83 5.03
CA THR A 9 -12.04 -7.00 3.91
C THR A 9 -11.05 -7.01 2.74
N CYS A 10 -9.77 -6.86 3.02
CA CYS A 10 -8.71 -6.93 2.02
C CYS A 10 -8.69 -8.29 1.32
N LEU A 11 -8.86 -9.39 2.06
CA LEU A 11 -8.94 -10.73 1.46
C LEU A 11 -10.13 -10.87 0.51
N PHE A 12 -11.32 -10.40 0.89
CA PHE A 12 -12.47 -10.40 -0.02
C PHE A 12 -12.26 -9.54 -1.27
N ILE A 13 -11.57 -8.40 -1.14
CA ILE A 13 -11.23 -7.55 -2.30
C ILE A 13 -10.24 -8.27 -3.23
N ILE A 14 -9.25 -8.97 -2.68
CA ILE A 14 -8.32 -9.79 -3.48
C ILE A 14 -9.10 -10.88 -4.23
N ASP A 15 -9.96 -11.62 -3.54
CA ASP A 15 -10.77 -12.69 -4.15
C ASP A 15 -11.67 -12.15 -5.27
N GLU A 16 -12.36 -11.02 -5.03
CA GLU A 16 -13.20 -10.37 -6.06
C GLU A 16 -12.37 -9.98 -7.30
N PHE A 17 -11.18 -9.41 -7.12
CA PHE A 17 -10.32 -9.04 -8.24
C PHE A 17 -9.72 -10.26 -8.95
N ASN A 18 -9.40 -11.32 -8.20
CA ASN A 18 -8.96 -12.58 -8.78
C ASN A 18 -10.03 -13.17 -9.71
N GLU A 19 -11.28 -13.23 -9.26
CA GLU A 19 -12.41 -13.70 -10.07
C GLU A 19 -12.66 -12.78 -11.28
N ARG A 20 -12.72 -11.46 -11.04
CA ARG A 20 -13.04 -10.47 -12.08
C ARG A 20 -12.00 -10.45 -13.21
N PHE A 21 -10.74 -10.70 -12.90
CA PHE A 21 -9.62 -10.61 -13.84
C PHE A 21 -8.97 -11.98 -14.14
N GLU A 22 -9.67 -13.09 -13.86
CA GLU A 22 -9.15 -14.46 -14.06
C GLU A 22 -8.67 -14.68 -15.50
N SER A 23 -9.50 -14.29 -16.48
CA SER A 23 -9.23 -14.47 -17.91
C SER A 23 -8.47 -13.30 -18.55
N LYS A 24 -7.94 -12.37 -17.76
CA LYS A 24 -7.34 -11.11 -18.25
C LYS A 24 -5.83 -11.21 -18.29
N THR A 25 -5.27 -10.67 -19.36
CA THR A 25 -3.82 -10.54 -19.53
C THR A 25 -3.25 -9.51 -18.56
N LEU A 26 -1.94 -9.57 -18.32
CA LEU A 26 -1.25 -8.59 -17.47
C LEU A 26 -1.40 -7.15 -18.00
N ASP A 27 -1.38 -6.98 -19.33
CA ASP A 27 -1.56 -5.68 -19.97
C ASP A 27 -2.98 -5.13 -19.80
N GLU A 28 -4.01 -5.97 -19.89
CA GLU A 28 -5.40 -5.57 -19.59
C GLU A 28 -5.58 -5.20 -18.12
N LEU A 29 -4.97 -5.96 -17.20
CA LEU A 29 -4.99 -5.65 -15.77
C LEU A 29 -4.30 -4.31 -15.49
N LYS A 30 -3.15 -4.07 -16.13
CA LYS A 30 -2.43 -2.80 -16.02
C LYS A 30 -3.24 -1.63 -16.56
N LEU A 31 -3.90 -1.80 -17.71
CA LEU A 31 -4.76 -0.77 -18.28
C LEU A 31 -5.90 -0.40 -17.32
N PHE A 32 -6.55 -1.40 -16.72
CA PHE A 32 -7.60 -1.18 -15.74
C PHE A 32 -7.05 -0.45 -14.50
N ALA A 33 -5.92 -0.91 -13.96
CA ALA A 33 -5.28 -0.31 -12.79
C ALA A 33 -4.94 1.16 -12.99
N ASP A 34 -4.48 1.54 -14.19
CA ASP A 34 -4.02 2.91 -14.46
C ASP A 34 -5.17 3.86 -14.78
N ILE A 35 -6.23 3.38 -15.45
CA ILE A 35 -7.29 4.22 -16.04
C ILE A 35 -8.63 4.10 -15.32
N ASN A 36 -9.01 2.89 -14.90
CA ASN A 36 -10.36 2.56 -14.46
C ASN A 36 -10.50 2.34 -12.96
N PHE A 37 -9.41 2.44 -12.20
CA PHE A 37 -9.42 2.31 -10.75
C PHE A 37 -8.70 3.49 -10.09
N CYS A 38 -9.25 3.97 -8.99
CA CYS A 38 -8.68 5.06 -8.21
C CYS A 38 -8.75 4.80 -6.70
N GLU A 39 -8.11 5.68 -5.93
CA GLU A 39 -8.07 5.59 -4.46
C GLU A 39 -9.48 5.62 -3.84
N ALA A 40 -10.40 6.42 -4.39
CA ALA A 40 -11.78 6.47 -3.91
C ALA A 40 -12.51 5.13 -4.05
N ASP A 41 -12.26 4.37 -5.13
CA ASP A 41 -12.81 3.02 -5.30
C ASP A 41 -12.31 2.09 -4.19
N LEU A 42 -11.02 2.19 -3.84
CA LEU A 42 -10.41 1.40 -2.77
C LEU A 42 -10.96 1.77 -1.40
N VAL A 43 -11.10 3.08 -1.11
CA VAL A 43 -11.66 3.60 0.13
C VAL A 43 -13.09 3.10 0.34
N VAL A 44 -13.94 3.18 -0.70
CA VAL A 44 -15.32 2.69 -0.63
C VAL A 44 -15.35 1.20 -0.35
N ARG A 45 -14.52 0.40 -1.03
CA ARG A 45 -14.42 -1.05 -0.83
C ARG A 45 -13.99 -1.42 0.58
N LEU A 46 -12.95 -0.76 1.10
CA LEU A 46 -12.44 -0.98 2.47
C LEU A 46 -13.44 -0.53 3.54
N GLY A 47 -14.19 0.54 3.29
CA GLY A 47 -15.15 1.04 4.27
C GLY A 47 -16.54 0.39 4.20
N TYR A 48 -16.86 -0.32 3.11
CA TYR A 48 -18.17 -0.94 2.90
C TYR A 48 -18.66 -1.81 4.08
N PRO A 49 -17.82 -2.62 4.75
CA PRO A 49 -18.24 -3.42 5.90
C PRO A 49 -18.71 -2.59 7.10
N PHE A 50 -18.23 -1.35 7.26
CA PHE A 50 -18.67 -0.45 8.32
C PHE A 50 -20.01 0.21 8.00
N ARG A 51 -20.43 0.24 6.72
CA ARG A 51 -21.70 0.80 6.25
C ARG A 51 -21.94 2.21 6.82
N GLN A 52 -23.11 2.43 7.43
CA GLN A 52 -23.52 3.69 8.04
C GLN A 52 -22.75 4.04 9.32
N MET A 53 -21.85 3.18 9.80
CA MET A 53 -20.99 3.51 10.94
C MET A 53 -19.77 4.33 10.53
N ALA A 54 -19.44 4.38 9.24
CA ALA A 54 -18.29 5.09 8.71
C ALA A 54 -18.68 6.41 8.04
N SER A 55 -17.84 7.41 8.23
CA SER A 55 -17.78 8.62 7.42
C SER A 55 -16.64 8.50 6.42
N PHE A 56 -16.88 8.92 5.18
CA PHE A 56 -15.92 8.88 4.08
C PHE A 56 -15.50 10.28 3.67
N ASN A 57 -14.21 10.57 3.69
CA ASN A 57 -13.67 11.87 3.31
C ASN A 57 -12.84 11.72 2.03
N MET A 58 -13.32 12.29 0.92
CA MET A 58 -12.66 12.20 -0.40
C MET A 58 -12.00 13.51 -0.83
N GLN A 59 -12.02 14.55 0.03
CA GLN A 59 -11.60 15.91 -0.29
C GLN A 59 -10.31 16.34 0.46
N GLY A 60 -9.58 15.40 1.04
CA GLY A 60 -8.19 15.60 1.53
C GLY A 60 -8.01 16.44 2.80
N THR A 61 -9.07 16.97 3.39
CA THR A 61 -9.01 17.73 4.65
C THR A 61 -9.14 16.86 5.89
N ALA A 62 -9.66 15.64 5.74
CA ALA A 62 -9.87 14.67 6.80
C ALA A 62 -9.52 13.26 6.31
N ARG A 63 -9.27 12.35 7.26
CA ARG A 63 -8.85 10.96 6.98
C ARG A 63 -9.92 10.16 6.26
N ASP A 64 -9.51 9.24 5.42
CA ASP A 64 -10.37 8.65 4.39
C ASP A 64 -11.60 7.93 4.96
N ILE A 65 -11.40 7.11 6.02
CA ILE A 65 -12.47 6.36 6.67
C ILE A 65 -12.40 6.58 8.18
N VAL A 66 -13.49 7.09 8.76
CA VAL A 66 -13.61 7.29 10.21
C VAL A 66 -14.82 6.53 10.73
N VAL A 67 -14.64 5.71 11.77
CA VAL A 67 -15.72 4.95 12.43
C VAL A 67 -15.82 5.39 13.89
N PRO A 68 -16.56 6.48 14.20
CA PRO A 68 -16.51 7.14 15.50
C PRO A 68 -16.86 6.22 16.67
N LYS A 69 -17.89 5.39 16.52
CA LYS A 69 -18.35 4.47 17.59
C LYS A 69 -17.32 3.42 17.99
N LYS A 70 -16.35 3.12 17.12
CA LYS A 70 -15.25 2.18 17.39
C LYS A 70 -13.93 2.89 17.63
N ASP A 71 -13.91 4.22 17.53
CA ASP A 71 -12.69 5.03 17.52
C ASP A 71 -11.69 4.48 16.49
N PHE A 72 -12.16 4.19 15.27
CA PHE A 72 -11.28 3.78 14.17
C PHE A 72 -11.05 4.93 13.20
N ILE A 73 -9.81 5.11 12.76
CA ILE A 73 -9.45 6.01 11.67
C ILE A 73 -8.50 5.27 10.74
N ILE A 74 -8.82 5.24 9.45
CA ILE A 74 -8.06 4.53 8.42
C ILE A 74 -7.71 5.54 7.34
N GLU A 75 -6.42 5.58 7.01
CA GLU A 75 -5.92 6.23 5.80
C GLU A 75 -5.63 5.17 4.74
N VAL A 76 -5.94 5.48 3.49
CA VAL A 76 -5.82 4.56 2.36
C VAL A 76 -4.97 5.18 1.27
N LYS A 77 -4.02 4.42 0.75
CA LYS A 77 -3.26 4.77 -0.44
C LYS A 77 -3.44 3.75 -1.55
N TYR A 78 -3.74 4.24 -2.75
CA TYR A 78 -3.67 3.40 -3.94
C TYR A 78 -2.36 3.68 -4.72
N LEU A 79 -1.53 2.64 -4.87
CA LEU A 79 -0.32 2.74 -5.69
C LEU A 79 -0.59 2.30 -7.13
N ARG A 80 -0.13 3.10 -8.08
CA ARG A 80 -0.20 2.82 -9.52
C ARG A 80 1.02 3.32 -10.26
N ASN A 81 1.31 2.67 -11.38
CA ASN A 81 2.37 3.06 -12.30
C ASN A 81 1.73 3.67 -13.56
N PHE A 82 1.51 4.98 -13.57
CA PHE A 82 0.81 5.66 -14.66
C PHE A 82 1.79 6.24 -15.69
N LEU A 83 1.37 6.38 -16.95
CA LEU A 83 2.19 7.06 -17.96
C LEU A 83 2.16 8.57 -17.74
N SER A 84 3.30 9.24 -17.93
CA SER A 84 3.39 10.69 -17.94
C SER A 84 2.58 11.28 -19.10
N ASN A 85 1.83 12.35 -18.84
CA ASN A 85 1.11 13.12 -19.86
C ASN A 85 2.03 14.05 -20.69
N SER A 86 3.34 13.80 -20.70
CA SER A 86 4.32 14.64 -21.42
C SER A 86 4.39 14.27 -22.90
N ASN A 87 4.33 15.28 -23.79
CA ASN A 87 4.45 15.11 -25.26
C ASN A 87 5.79 14.51 -25.74
N ILE A 88 6.77 14.36 -24.85
CA ILE A 88 8.07 13.73 -25.13
C ILE A 88 8.07 12.35 -24.47
N LYS A 89 7.82 11.31 -25.28
CA LYS A 89 7.81 9.86 -24.91
C LYS A 89 7.10 9.55 -23.58
N LYS A 90 5.91 8.95 -23.62
CA LYS A 90 5.18 8.48 -22.42
C LYS A 90 6.10 7.64 -21.52
N ARG A 91 6.55 8.20 -20.38
CA ARG A 91 7.39 7.49 -19.41
C ARG A 91 6.52 7.04 -18.26
N ALA A 92 6.72 5.81 -17.81
CA ALA A 92 6.07 5.30 -16.60
C ALA A 92 6.53 6.10 -15.37
N ASN A 93 5.58 6.73 -14.69
CA ASN A 93 5.77 7.43 -13.43
C ASN A 93 5.48 6.49 -12.26
N LYS A 94 6.26 6.68 -11.20
CA LYS A 94 6.08 6.03 -9.90
C LYS A 94 5.55 7.08 -8.94
N ILE A 95 4.78 6.67 -7.95
CA ILE A 95 4.31 7.62 -6.94
C ILE A 95 5.48 8.08 -6.06
N VAL A 96 5.49 9.38 -5.74
CA VAL A 96 6.49 10.04 -4.91
C VAL A 96 6.38 9.53 -3.47
N TRP A 97 7.53 9.18 -2.88
CA TRP A 97 7.60 8.63 -1.52
C TRP A 97 6.90 9.50 -0.47
N GLU A 98 7.19 10.80 -0.51
CA GLU A 98 6.69 11.75 0.48
C GLU A 98 5.16 11.80 0.52
N GLU A 99 4.55 11.87 -0.66
CA GLU A 99 3.10 12.07 -0.85
C GLU A 99 2.27 10.80 -0.67
N ALA A 100 2.89 9.64 -0.82
CA ALA A 100 2.17 8.37 -0.83
C ALA A 100 2.50 7.43 0.32
N PHE A 101 3.52 7.75 1.10
CA PHE A 101 3.87 6.93 2.24
C PHE A 101 4.26 7.78 3.45
N GLN A 102 5.25 8.67 3.32
CA GLN A 102 5.88 9.29 4.48
C GLN A 102 4.89 10.07 5.36
N LYS A 103 4.11 10.97 4.76
CA LYS A 103 3.12 11.78 5.48
C LYS A 103 2.14 10.94 6.30
N ASP A 104 1.62 9.86 5.71
CA ASP A 104 0.57 9.05 6.33
C ASP A 104 1.15 8.02 7.31
N TYR A 105 2.36 7.53 7.05
CA TYR A 105 3.10 6.70 7.98
C TYR A 105 3.54 7.48 9.23
N ASP A 106 4.02 8.71 9.07
CA ASP A 106 4.39 9.59 10.18
C ASP A 106 3.18 9.95 11.04
N TRP A 107 2.01 10.17 10.42
CA TRP A 107 0.74 10.30 11.15
C TRP A 107 0.42 9.06 11.98
N LEU A 108 0.49 7.87 11.38
CA LEU A 108 0.21 6.62 12.08
C LEU A 108 1.14 6.43 13.28
N ILE A 109 2.43 6.71 13.11
CA ILE A 109 3.43 6.66 14.19
C ILE A 109 3.01 7.56 15.35
N ASN A 110 2.67 8.82 15.08
CA ASN A 110 2.28 9.79 16.11
C ASN A 110 1.03 9.34 16.87
N GLU A 111 0.06 8.76 16.18
CA GLU A 111 -1.14 8.22 16.80
C GLU A 111 -0.86 7.00 17.69
N ILE A 112 0.03 6.10 17.25
CA ILE A 112 0.46 4.92 18.01
C ILE A 112 1.17 5.36 19.29
N ILE A 113 2.11 6.30 19.19
CA ILE A 113 2.81 6.88 20.35
C ILE A 113 1.81 7.55 21.31
N SER A 114 0.75 8.15 20.77
CA SER A 114 -0.32 8.76 21.56
C SER A 114 -1.33 7.76 22.14
N GLY A 115 -1.09 6.45 22.02
CA GLY A 115 -1.90 5.39 22.63
C GLY A 115 -3.04 4.85 21.76
N HIS A 116 -3.07 5.13 20.46
CA HIS A 116 -4.13 4.67 19.55
C HIS A 116 -3.75 3.42 18.73
N LYS A 117 -2.78 2.63 19.19
CA LYS A 117 -2.41 1.36 18.53
C LYS A 117 -3.60 0.42 18.39
N GLY A 118 -3.75 -0.20 17.22
CA GLY A 118 -4.89 -1.09 16.91
C GLY A 118 -6.24 -0.38 16.70
N LYS A 119 -6.23 0.96 16.68
CA LYS A 119 -7.37 1.84 16.37
C LYS A 119 -7.11 2.77 15.17
N ARG A 120 -5.87 2.86 14.72
CA ARG A 120 -5.48 3.57 13.51
C ARG A 120 -4.92 2.58 12.53
N ALA A 121 -5.12 2.83 11.25
CA ALA A 121 -4.48 2.06 10.22
C ALA A 121 -4.08 2.92 9.04
N PHE A 122 -2.97 2.55 8.41
CA PHE A 122 -2.60 3.01 7.09
C PHE A 122 -2.60 1.80 6.16
N VAL A 123 -3.42 1.83 5.12
CA VAL A 123 -3.64 0.73 4.19
C VAL A 123 -3.18 1.12 2.81
N ILE A 124 -2.30 0.32 2.22
CA ILE A 124 -1.80 0.52 0.87
C ILE A 124 -2.31 -0.62 0.01
N GLY A 125 -2.93 -0.30 -1.13
CA GLY A 125 -3.38 -1.29 -2.11
C GLY A 125 -2.79 -1.02 -3.49
N TRP A 126 -2.54 -2.07 -4.27
CA TRP A 126 -2.09 -1.96 -5.66
C TRP A 126 -2.45 -3.21 -6.47
N PHE A 127 -2.64 -3.03 -7.78
CA PHE A 127 -2.73 -4.16 -8.69
C PHE A 127 -1.36 -4.80 -8.90
N ASN A 128 -1.32 -6.13 -8.90
CA ASN A 128 -0.15 -6.94 -9.26
C ASN A 128 0.03 -6.96 -10.79
N ALA A 129 0.16 -5.78 -11.38
CA ALA A 129 0.19 -5.55 -12.81
C ALA A 129 1.56 -5.03 -13.32
N VAL A 130 2.58 -5.10 -12.46
CA VAL A 130 3.95 -4.68 -12.76
C VAL A 130 4.94 -5.70 -12.20
N GLU A 131 6.12 -5.80 -12.81
CA GLU A 131 7.12 -6.82 -12.47
C GLU A 131 7.70 -6.67 -11.06
N ARG A 132 7.80 -5.42 -10.58
CA ARG A 132 8.44 -5.11 -9.29
C ARG A 132 7.76 -3.96 -8.58
N PHE A 133 7.69 -4.05 -7.25
CA PHE A 133 7.12 -3.00 -6.40
C PHE A 133 7.81 -1.64 -6.58
N SER A 134 9.11 -1.64 -6.89
CA SER A 134 9.86 -0.40 -7.19
C SER A 134 9.44 0.29 -8.49
N GLN A 135 8.49 -0.24 -9.27
CA GLN A 135 7.78 0.47 -10.33
C GLN A 135 6.58 1.27 -9.81
N LEU A 136 6.04 0.94 -8.64
CA LEU A 136 4.90 1.64 -8.06
C LEU A 136 5.34 2.82 -7.21
N MET A 137 6.47 2.70 -6.50
CA MET A 137 6.91 3.68 -5.51
C MET A 137 8.42 3.96 -5.57
N GLN A 138 8.80 5.19 -5.19
CA GLN A 138 10.18 5.65 -5.16
C GLN A 138 10.98 5.13 -3.94
N LEU A 139 11.52 3.92 -4.07
CA LEU A 139 12.36 3.27 -3.04
C LEU A 139 13.85 3.61 -3.11
N GLY A 140 14.27 4.49 -4.03
CA GLY A 140 15.68 4.83 -4.24
C GLY A 140 16.13 6.11 -3.55
N GLU A 141 17.44 6.29 -3.43
CA GLU A 141 18.06 7.51 -2.88
C GLU A 141 18.03 8.70 -3.84
N GLY A 142 17.88 8.46 -5.14
CA GLY A 142 17.99 9.51 -6.16
C GLY A 142 17.18 9.22 -7.42
N GLN A 143 17.45 10.04 -8.45
CA GLN A 143 16.78 9.94 -9.74
C GLN A 143 17.43 8.89 -10.66
N GLY A 144 16.70 8.46 -11.69
CA GLY A 144 17.15 7.50 -12.68
C GLY A 144 16.25 6.26 -12.78
N GLN A 145 16.55 5.37 -13.72
CA GLN A 145 15.73 4.18 -13.97
C GLN A 145 15.81 3.19 -12.79
N TYR A 146 17.04 2.98 -12.29
CA TYR A 146 17.36 2.03 -11.22
C TYR A 146 18.33 2.67 -10.20
N PRO A 147 17.87 3.66 -9.42
CA PRO A 147 18.67 4.27 -8.36
C PRO A 147 19.11 3.22 -7.32
N LYS A 148 20.11 3.60 -6.52
CA LYS A 148 20.51 2.84 -5.33
C LYS A 148 19.34 2.74 -4.35
N ILE A 149 19.22 1.59 -3.70
CA ILE A 149 18.17 1.31 -2.73
C ILE A 149 18.35 2.22 -1.51
N ASN A 150 17.30 2.93 -1.13
CA ASN A 150 17.24 3.59 0.16
C ASN A 150 16.83 2.54 1.22
N GLN A 151 17.80 2.12 2.03
CA GLN A 151 17.59 1.08 3.06
C GLN A 151 16.59 1.50 4.14
N GLU A 152 16.49 2.80 4.42
CA GLU A 152 15.53 3.36 5.37
C GLU A 152 14.08 3.24 4.89
N ARG A 153 13.86 3.38 3.58
CA ARG A 153 12.54 3.15 3.00
C ARG A 153 12.25 1.67 2.90
N LEU A 154 13.22 0.87 2.46
CA LEU A 154 13.03 -0.56 2.25
C LEU A 154 12.66 -1.29 3.55
N ARG A 155 13.27 -0.94 4.69
CA ARG A 155 12.96 -1.57 5.99
C ARG A 155 11.52 -1.38 6.45
N LEU A 156 10.78 -0.41 5.88
CA LEU A 156 9.36 -0.19 6.17
C LEU A 156 8.42 -1.13 5.39
N PHE A 157 8.99 -1.99 4.53
CA PHE A 157 8.27 -3.02 3.78
C PHE A 157 8.92 -4.38 4.06
N PRO A 158 8.59 -5.04 5.19
CA PRO A 158 9.24 -6.29 5.61
C PRO A 158 8.99 -7.48 4.66
N PHE A 159 8.05 -7.32 3.73
CA PHE A 159 7.73 -8.25 2.64
C PHE A 159 8.56 -8.00 1.37
N LEU A 160 9.47 -7.02 1.37
CA LEU A 160 10.40 -6.77 0.27
C LEU A 160 11.83 -7.13 0.67
N THR A 161 12.61 -7.52 -0.33
CA THR A 161 14.04 -7.74 -0.18
C THR A 161 14.74 -7.43 -1.50
N HIS A 162 16.05 -7.60 -1.54
CA HIS A 162 16.82 -7.46 -2.77
C HIS A 162 17.88 -8.56 -2.88
N LYS A 163 18.44 -8.74 -4.08
CA LYS A 163 19.56 -9.66 -4.28
C LYS A 163 20.75 -9.22 -3.44
N ALA A 164 21.43 -10.17 -2.81
CA ALA A 164 22.53 -9.90 -1.87
C ALA A 164 23.72 -9.16 -2.51
N ASP A 165 23.92 -9.33 -3.82
CA ASP A 165 24.99 -8.74 -4.61
C ASP A 165 24.58 -7.44 -5.35
N SER A 166 23.37 -6.92 -5.09
CA SER A 166 22.86 -5.72 -5.74
C SER A 166 22.43 -4.65 -4.75
N ASP A 167 22.79 -3.41 -5.05
CA ASP A 167 22.32 -2.20 -4.36
C ASP A 167 21.23 -1.47 -5.16
N ARG A 168 20.63 -2.11 -6.18
CA ARG A 168 19.75 -1.43 -7.16
C ARG A 168 18.28 -1.78 -6.98
N THR A 169 17.44 -0.75 -7.11
CA THR A 169 15.98 -0.87 -7.00
C THR A 169 15.33 -1.84 -8.00
N LYS A 170 15.98 -2.17 -9.13
CA LYS A 170 15.49 -3.19 -10.08
C LYS A 170 15.53 -4.61 -9.50
N ASP A 171 16.42 -4.86 -8.56
CA ASP A 171 16.64 -6.17 -7.96
C ASP A 171 15.86 -6.32 -6.64
N ILE A 172 14.90 -5.42 -6.38
CA ILE A 172 13.92 -5.57 -5.31
C ILE A 172 12.82 -6.52 -5.74
N PHE A 173 12.49 -7.49 -4.90
CA PHE A 173 11.43 -8.46 -5.12
C PHE A 173 10.64 -8.76 -3.84
N TYR A 174 9.47 -9.36 -4.01
CA TYR A 174 8.59 -9.77 -2.92
C TYR A 174 9.10 -11.05 -2.25
N LYS A 175 9.04 -11.08 -0.92
CA LYS A 175 9.15 -12.27 -0.09
C LYS A 175 7.74 -12.80 0.21
N TYR A 176 7.14 -13.49 -0.75
CA TYR A 176 5.77 -14.02 -0.60
C TYR A 176 5.64 -15.01 0.58
N GLU A 177 6.73 -15.63 1.01
CA GLU A 177 6.76 -16.46 2.22
C GLU A 177 6.52 -15.66 3.52
N GLN A 178 6.61 -14.32 3.47
CA GLN A 178 6.25 -13.41 4.57
C GLN A 178 4.81 -12.90 4.46
N ALA A 179 4.07 -13.28 3.41
CA ALA A 179 2.67 -12.90 3.28
C ALA A 179 1.83 -13.50 4.42
N PHE A 180 0.78 -12.78 4.83
CA PHE A 180 -0.15 -13.15 5.90
C PHE A 180 0.49 -13.29 7.30
N ILE A 181 1.74 -12.83 7.47
CA ILE A 181 2.46 -12.84 8.74
C ILE A 181 2.65 -11.41 9.21
N GLU A 182 2.18 -11.11 10.42
CA GLU A 182 2.43 -9.82 11.06
C GLU A 182 3.92 -9.64 11.37
N LYS A 183 4.45 -8.47 11.04
CA LYS A 183 5.84 -8.08 11.26
C LYS A 183 5.91 -6.77 12.03
N PRO A 184 6.63 -6.70 13.15
CA PRO A 184 6.88 -5.45 13.82
C PRO A 184 7.87 -4.58 13.03
N ILE A 185 7.62 -3.29 13.00
CA ILE A 185 8.52 -2.26 12.48
C ILE A 185 8.80 -1.28 13.62
N SER A 186 10.04 -1.26 14.09
CA SER A 186 10.43 -0.41 15.22
C SER A 186 10.42 1.08 14.84
N ILE A 187 9.83 1.89 15.72
CA ILE A 187 9.77 3.35 15.58
C ILE A 187 11.04 3.93 16.21
N ARG A 188 11.80 4.74 15.46
CA ARG A 188 13.06 5.28 15.94
C ARG A 188 12.85 6.21 17.13
N GLY A 189 13.51 5.90 18.25
CA GLY A 189 13.45 6.70 19.47
C GLY A 189 12.27 6.40 20.39
N TYR A 190 11.46 5.38 20.06
CA TYR A 190 10.29 4.97 20.83
C TYR A 190 10.34 3.46 21.12
N GLN A 191 9.65 3.02 22.19
CA GLN A 191 9.55 1.59 22.50
C GLN A 191 8.45 0.90 21.70
N GLU A 192 7.51 1.70 21.19
CA GLU A 192 6.39 1.28 20.37
C GLU A 192 6.85 0.83 18.98
N GLU A 193 6.04 -0.05 18.39
CA GLU A 193 6.27 -0.59 17.05
C GLU A 193 4.99 -0.51 16.23
N VAL A 194 5.14 -0.31 14.92
CA VAL A 194 4.05 -0.42 13.95
C VAL A 194 3.94 -1.87 13.50
N THR A 195 2.74 -2.43 13.48
CA THR A 195 2.51 -3.78 12.94
C THR A 195 2.31 -3.66 11.44
N CYS A 196 3.06 -4.41 10.64
CA CYS A 196 2.86 -4.50 9.20
C CYS A 196 2.45 -5.92 8.79
N ILE A 197 1.42 -6.04 7.94
CA ILE A 197 1.07 -7.30 7.30
C ILE A 197 0.91 -7.10 5.79
N PHE A 198 1.53 -7.98 5.02
CA PHE A 198 1.39 -8.05 3.57
C PHE A 198 0.37 -9.11 3.21
N LEU A 199 -0.62 -8.75 2.38
CA LEU A 199 -1.66 -9.66 1.90
C LEU A 199 -1.52 -9.77 0.38
N GLY A 200 -1.09 -10.94 -0.07
CA GLY A 200 -0.92 -11.20 -1.49
C GLY A 200 -0.08 -12.45 -1.75
N LYS A 201 -0.37 -13.10 -2.87
CA LYS A 201 0.35 -14.23 -3.45
C LYS A 201 0.83 -13.87 -4.85
N PRO A 202 1.76 -14.66 -5.43
CA PRO A 202 2.29 -14.40 -6.77
C PRO A 202 1.22 -14.21 -7.85
N ASP A 203 0.15 -15.02 -7.79
CA ASP A 203 -0.89 -15.06 -8.82
C ASP A 203 -2.09 -14.14 -8.51
N ASP A 204 -2.12 -13.53 -7.32
CA ASP A 204 -3.18 -12.60 -6.96
C ASP A 204 -3.11 -11.36 -7.87
N LYS A 205 -4.28 -10.84 -8.26
CA LYS A 205 -4.42 -9.67 -9.14
C LYS A 205 -4.25 -8.36 -8.39
N PHE A 206 -4.40 -8.39 -7.07
CA PHE A 206 -4.30 -7.23 -6.19
C PHE A 206 -3.57 -7.60 -4.91
N HIS A 207 -2.81 -6.67 -4.36
CA HIS A 207 -2.07 -6.85 -3.12
C HIS A 207 -2.37 -5.71 -2.15
N PHE A 208 -2.16 -5.98 -0.86
CA PHE A 208 -2.23 -4.99 0.19
C PHE A 208 -1.02 -5.02 1.12
N ALA A 209 -0.68 -3.87 1.68
CA ALA A 209 0.12 -3.74 2.89
C ALA A 209 -0.68 -2.93 3.92
N LEU A 210 -0.83 -3.45 5.14
CA LEU A 210 -1.56 -2.79 6.22
C LEU A 210 -0.57 -2.47 7.34
N TYR A 211 -0.71 -1.28 7.92
CA TYR A 211 0.07 -0.78 9.03
C TYR A 211 -0.87 -0.36 10.17
N TYR A 212 -0.67 -0.81 11.41
CA TYR A 212 -1.56 -0.49 12.57
C TYR A 212 -0.94 -0.71 13.97
#